data_AF-A0A0C2E0E5-F1
#
_entry.id   AF-A0A0C2E0E5-F1
#
_cell.length_a   1.000
_cell.length_b   1.000
_cell.length_c   1.000
_cell.angle_alpha   90.00
_cell.angle_beta   90.00
_cell.angle_gamma   90.00
#
_symmetry.space_group_name_H-M   'P 1'
#
loop_
_entity.id
_entity.type
_entity.pdbx_description
1 polymer ?
#
loop_
_entity_poly.entity_id
_entity_poly.type
_entity_poly.pdbx_seq_one_letter_code
_entity_poly.pdbx_strand_id
1 'polypeptide(L)'
;MRVRYAVAFANFTANEDLVEEARAKKAPCCFLNLIAGDRLCVYVEKEGWAVGSRIGSKIEAGLFPLNAVNFVNRHSQTDPTAEGASIVEEINQVTQAWWRKIKV
;
A
#
# COMPACT_ATOMS: atom_id res chain seq x y z
N MET A 1 -3.18 17.28 7.37
CA MET A 1 -2.35 16.09 7.09
C MET A 1 -2.37 15.80 5.60
N ARG A 2 -1.20 15.64 4.96
CA ARG A 2 -1.10 15.31 3.53
C ARG A 2 -1.11 13.79 3.38
N VAL A 3 -2.20 13.23 2.87
CA VAL A 3 -2.29 11.79 2.58
C VAL A 3 -1.39 11.48 1.38
N ARG A 4 -0.48 10.51 1.55
CA ARG A 4 0.36 9.98 0.46
C ARG A 4 -0.20 8.65 -0.02
N TYR A 5 0.26 8.20 -1.17
CA TYR A 5 -0.17 6.93 -1.76
C TYR A 5 1.05 6.03 -1.93
N ALA A 6 0.84 4.73 -1.73
CA ALA A 6 1.87 3.73 -1.91
C ALA A 6 1.29 2.46 -2.53
N VAL A 7 2.16 1.65 -3.13
CA VAL A 7 1.85 0.30 -3.60
C VAL A 7 2.76 -0.67 -2.87
N ALA A 8 2.19 -1.72 -2.29
CA ALA A 8 2.96 -2.80 -1.71
C ALA A 8 3.71 -3.55 -2.83
N PHE A 9 5.02 -3.67 -2.75
CA PHE A 9 5.81 -4.48 -3.68
C PHE A 9 6.15 -5.86 -3.08
N ALA A 10 5.95 -6.03 -1.77
CA ALA A 10 6.14 -7.28 -1.06
C ALA A 10 4.93 -7.58 -0.17
N ASN A 11 4.73 -8.86 0.12
CA ASN A 11 3.74 -9.30 1.09
C ASN A 11 4.23 -8.98 2.51
N PHE A 12 3.30 -8.64 3.40
CA PHE A 12 3.57 -8.48 4.83
C PHE A 12 2.47 -9.11 5.65
N THR A 13 2.87 -9.86 6.67
CA THR A 13 1.98 -10.36 7.72
C THR A 13 2.79 -10.32 9.00
N ALA A 14 2.24 -9.71 10.05
CA ALA A 14 2.91 -9.66 11.34
C ALA A 14 3.05 -11.08 11.91
N ASN A 15 4.27 -11.46 12.29
CA ASN A 15 4.51 -12.70 13.01
C ASN A 15 4.09 -12.56 14.49
N GLU A 16 4.02 -13.69 15.18
CA GLU A 16 3.59 -13.72 16.59
C GLU A 16 4.50 -12.88 17.49
N ASP A 17 5.83 -12.92 17.27
CA ASP A 17 6.80 -12.14 18.04
C ASP A 17 6.53 -10.62 17.97
N LEU A 18 6.30 -10.10 16.76
CA LEU A 18 6.01 -8.69 16.54
C LEU A 18 4.67 -8.28 17.16
N VAL A 19 3.68 -9.18 17.14
CA VAL A 19 2.37 -8.95 17.79
C VAL A 19 2.51 -8.89 19.30
N GLU A 20 3.27 -9.81 19.90
CA GLU A 20 3.53 -9.82 21.35
C GLU A 20 4.35 -8.60 21.79
N GLU A 21 5.34 -8.18 21.02
CA GLU A 21 6.11 -6.97 21.29
C GLU A 21 5.22 -5.72 21.25
N ALA A 22 4.34 -5.61 20.25
CA ALA A 22 3.39 -4.52 20.13
C ALA A 22 2.40 -4.49 21.31
N ARG A 23 1.93 -5.66 21.76
CA ARG A 23 1.09 -5.80 22.96
C ARG A 23 1.81 -5.37 24.23
N ALA A 24 3.05 -5.82 24.42
CA ALA A 24 3.89 -5.43 25.56
C ALA A 24 4.10 -3.91 25.63
N LYS A 25 4.26 -3.27 24.47
CA LYS A 25 4.41 -1.82 24.33
C LYS A 25 3.09 -1.04 24.33
N LYS A 26 1.94 -1.71 24.46
CA LYS A 26 0.59 -1.12 24.40
C LYS A 26 0.38 -0.27 23.14
N ALA A 27 0.88 -0.73 22.00
CA ALA A 27 0.69 -0.04 20.73
C ALA A 27 -0.82 0.04 20.39
N PRO A 28 -1.33 1.23 20.00
CA PRO A 28 -2.77 1.47 19.85
C PRO A 28 -3.37 0.93 18.53
N CYS A 29 -2.55 0.41 17.61
CA CYS A 29 -2.99 0.06 16.25
C CYS A 29 -2.59 -1.36 15.85
N CYS A 30 -3.52 -2.05 15.19
CA CYS A 30 -3.30 -3.38 14.60
C CYS A 30 -2.36 -3.30 13.40
N PHE A 31 -1.73 -4.43 13.05
CA PHE A 31 -0.97 -4.54 11.82
C PHE A 31 -1.90 -4.68 10.61
N LEU A 32 -1.54 -4.03 9.51
CA LEU A 32 -2.19 -4.17 8.22
C LEU A 32 -1.41 -5.18 7.38
N ASN A 33 -1.98 -6.35 7.15
CA ASN A 33 -1.40 -7.32 6.23
C ASN A 33 -1.33 -6.71 4.82
N LEU A 34 -0.21 -6.87 4.13
CA LEU A 34 -0.03 -6.41 2.76
C LEU A 34 0.05 -7.59 1.81
N ILE A 35 -0.56 -7.45 0.65
CA ILE A 35 -0.35 -8.31 -0.50
C ILE A 35 0.33 -7.47 -1.58
N ALA A 36 1.34 -8.00 -2.25
CA ALA A 36 2.01 -7.32 -3.35
C ALA A 36 0.98 -6.88 -4.42
N GLY A 37 1.03 -5.60 -4.78
CA GLY A 37 0.03 -4.92 -5.62
C GLY A 37 -1.04 -4.15 -4.86
N ASP A 38 -1.16 -4.33 -3.53
CA ASP A 38 -2.10 -3.56 -2.70
C ASP A 38 -1.80 -2.07 -2.80
N ARG A 39 -2.84 -1.27 -3.08
CA ARG A 39 -2.74 0.19 -3.10
C ARG A 39 -3.15 0.74 -1.75
N LEU A 40 -2.34 1.64 -1.20
CA LEU A 40 -2.47 2.14 0.17
C LEU A 40 -2.59 3.66 0.21
N CYS A 41 -3.40 4.16 1.13
CA CYS A 41 -3.34 5.52 1.64
C CYS A 41 -2.43 5.54 2.86
N VAL A 42 -1.40 6.37 2.85
CA VAL A 42 -0.44 6.54 3.95
C VAL A 42 -0.77 7.83 4.70
N TYR A 43 -1.06 7.71 6.00
CA TYR A 43 -1.46 8.82 6.87
C TYR A 43 -0.29 9.40 7.67
N VAL A 44 0.59 8.54 8.18
CA VAL A 44 1.78 8.93 8.92
C VAL A 44 2.90 7.91 8.71
N GLU A 45 4.14 8.38 8.82
CA GLU A 45 5.36 7.61 8.68
C GLU A 45 6.24 7.88 9.90
N LYS A 46 6.82 6.85 10.50
CA LYS A 46 7.79 6.97 11.60
C LYS A 46 8.68 5.74 11.69
N GLU A 47 10.00 5.95 11.77
CA GLU A 47 10.98 4.91 12.12
C GLU A 47 10.84 3.60 11.33
N GLY A 48 10.67 3.68 10.01
CA GLY A 48 10.55 2.51 9.14
C GLY A 48 9.15 1.89 9.10
N TRP A 49 8.17 2.46 9.81
CA TRP A 49 6.77 2.05 9.82
C TRP A 49 5.87 3.15 9.28
N ALA A 50 4.71 2.74 8.78
CA ALA A 50 3.66 3.63 8.35
C ALA A 50 2.30 3.18 8.87
N VAL A 51 1.41 4.15 9.09
CA VAL A 51 -0.01 3.90 9.37
C VAL A 51 -0.79 4.30 8.14
N GLY A 52 -1.67 3.42 7.69
CA GLY A 52 -2.47 3.63 6.49
C GLY A 52 -3.59 2.62 6.34
N SER A 53 -4.31 2.70 5.22
CA SER A 53 -5.36 1.75 4.86
C SER A 53 -5.30 1.41 3.38
N ARG A 54 -5.92 0.30 2.97
CA ARG A 54 -6.10 -0.01 1.55
C ARG A 54 -7.01 1.03 0.88
N ILE A 55 -6.67 1.45 -0.34
CA ILE A 55 -7.53 2.33 -1.13
C ILE A 55 -8.87 1.61 -1.37
N GLY A 56 -9.97 2.28 -1.03
CA GLY A 56 -11.33 1.71 -1.14
C GLY A 56 -11.82 1.00 0.13
N SER A 57 -10.94 0.71 1.09
CA SER A 57 -11.32 0.19 2.41
C SER A 57 -10.96 1.20 3.51
N LYS A 58 -11.97 1.79 4.15
CA LYS A 58 -11.78 2.67 5.32
C LYS A 58 -11.73 1.90 6.65
N ILE A 59 -12.11 0.63 6.64
CA ILE A 59 -12.34 -0.16 7.86
C ILE A 59 -11.04 -0.87 8.30
N GLU A 60 -10.10 -1.09 7.39
CA GLU A 60 -8.83 -1.79 7.65
C GLU A 60 -7.64 -0.81 7.65
N ALA A 61 -7.59 0.10 8.64
CA ALA A 61 -6.38 0.89 8.88
C ALA A 61 -5.45 0.15 9.84
N GLY A 62 -4.13 0.21 9.58
CA GLY A 62 -3.14 -0.44 10.44
C GLY A 62 -1.71 -0.06 10.13
N LEU A 63 -0.81 -0.64 10.92
CA LEU A 63 0.64 -0.50 10.79
C LEU A 63 1.21 -1.46 9.74
N PHE A 64 2.09 -0.96 8.89
CA PHE A 64 2.87 -1.78 7.96
C PHE A 64 4.28 -1.20 7.78
N PRO A 65 5.26 -2.03 7.40
CA PRO A 65 6.62 -1.56 7.28
C PRO A 65 6.84 -0.82 5.94
N LEU A 66 7.61 0.27 5.99
CA LEU A 66 7.94 1.08 4.82
C LEU A 66 8.80 0.33 3.80
N ASN A 67 9.56 -0.67 4.25
CA ASN A 67 10.38 -1.51 3.37
C ASN A 67 9.57 -2.52 2.52
N ALA A 68 8.25 -2.53 2.63
CA ALA A 68 7.36 -3.37 1.81
C ALA A 68 6.56 -2.57 0.77
N VAL A 69 6.74 -1.24 0.71
CA VAL A 69 5.93 -0.36 -0.13
C VAL A 69 6.78 0.62 -0.94
N ASN A 70 6.29 1.00 -2.11
CA ASN A 70 6.82 2.09 -2.92
C ASN A 70 5.81 3.23 -2.95
N PHE A 71 6.27 4.46 -2.68
CA PHE A 71 5.41 5.64 -2.76
C PHE A 71 5.11 5.99 -4.22
N VAL A 72 3.85 6.32 -4.48
CA VAL A 72 3.34 6.64 -5.81
C VAL A 72 2.45 7.88 -5.76
N ASN A 73 2.09 8.41 -6.93
CA ASN A 73 1.12 9.49 -7.01
C ASN A 73 -0.31 8.95 -6.79
N ARG A 74 -1.26 9.81 -6.40
CA ARG A 74 -2.66 9.43 -6.19
C ARG A 74 -3.29 8.77 -7.42
N HIS A 75 -3.01 9.37 -8.57
CA HIS A 75 -3.60 9.00 -9.85
C HIS A 75 -2.71 8.04 -10.65
N SER A 76 -1.45 7.86 -10.21
CA SER A 76 -0.44 7.09 -10.94
C SER A 76 0.08 5.93 -10.12
N GLN A 77 0.26 4.78 -10.77
CA GLN A 77 0.97 3.66 -10.15
C GLN A 77 2.50 3.79 -10.31
N THR A 78 2.93 4.80 -11.05
CA THR A 78 4.33 5.10 -11.32
C THR A 78 4.75 6.40 -10.65
N ASP A 79 6.05 6.56 -10.44
CA ASP A 79 6.61 7.86 -10.13
C ASP A 79 6.33 8.80 -11.32
N PRO A 80 5.64 9.94 -11.12
CA PRO A 80 5.32 10.89 -12.19
C PRO A 80 6.58 11.54 -12.80
N THR A 81 7.73 11.44 -12.14
CA THR A 81 9.02 11.92 -12.64
C THR A 81 9.80 10.87 -13.43
N ALA A 82 9.34 9.61 -13.43
CA ALA A 82 9.96 8.55 -14.21
C ALA A 82 9.63 8.68 -15.70
N GLU A 83 10.64 8.52 -16.54
CA GLU A 83 10.45 8.42 -17.99
C GLU A 83 9.49 7.27 -18.32
N GLY A 84 8.52 7.54 -19.19
CA GLY A 84 7.53 6.53 -19.60
C GLY A 84 6.35 6.32 -18.65
N ALA A 85 6.22 7.08 -17.55
CA ALA A 85 5.10 6.98 -16.62
C ALA A 85 3.71 7.01 -17.32
N SER A 86 3.54 7.90 -18.30
CA SER A 86 2.28 8.00 -19.08
C SER A 86 1.96 6.72 -19.88
N ILE A 87 2.98 6.05 -20.42
CA ILE A 87 2.79 4.82 -21.20
C ILE A 87 2.40 3.68 -20.27
N VAL A 88 3.04 3.58 -19.10
CA VAL A 88 2.70 2.58 -18.09
C VAL A 88 1.26 2.74 -17.61
N GLU A 89 0.80 3.98 -17.42
CA GLU A 89 -0.61 4.25 -17.08
C GLU A 89 -1.58 3.79 -18.17
N GLU A 90 -1.28 4.07 -19.44
CA GLU A 90 -2.11 3.63 -20.57
C GLU A 90 -2.19 2.11 -20.66
N ILE A 91 -1.04 1.43 -20.58
CA ILE A 91 -0.97 -0.04 -20.59
C ILE A 91 -1.80 -0.61 -19.45
N ASN A 92 -1.66 -0.07 -18.24
CA ASN A 92 -2.45 -0.50 -17.07
C ASN A 92 -3.96 -0.30 -17.30
N GLN A 93 -4.39 0.82 -17.87
CA GLN A 93 -5.80 1.05 -18.18
C GLN A 93 -6.35 0.04 -19.19
N VAL A 94 -5.63 -0.17 -20.31
CA VAL A 94 -6.05 -1.09 -21.37
C VAL A 94 -6.09 -2.53 -20.87
N THR A 95 -5.04 -2.98 -20.18
CA THR A 95 -4.97 -4.34 -19.62
C THR A 95 -6.07 -4.60 -18.59
N GLN A 96 -6.38 -3.65 -17.71
CA GLN A 96 -7.50 -3.77 -16.77
C GLN A 96 -8.86 -3.82 -17.47
N ALA A 97 -9.02 -3.09 -18.58
CA ALA A 97 -10.25 -3.13 -19.38
C ALA A 97 -10.40 -4.48 -20.10
N TRP A 98 -9.32 -5.02 -20.66
CA TRP A 98 -9.32 -6.35 -21.29
C TRP A 98 -9.55 -7.46 -20.29
N TRP A 99 -8.88 -7.44 -19.14
CA TRP A 99 -9.03 -8.45 -18.10
C TRP A 99 -10.47 -8.57 -17.62
N ARG A 100 -11.15 -7.43 -17.44
CA ARG A 100 -12.59 -7.38 -17.11
C ARG A 100 -13.48 -8.04 -18.15
N LYS A 101 -13.09 -8.06 -19.43
CA LYS A 101 -13.84 -8.72 -20.51
C LYS A 101 -13.52 -10.22 -20.61
N ILE A 102 -12.28 -10.61 -20.33
CA ILE A 102 -11.82 -12.01 -20.41
C ILE A 102 -12.32 -12.84 -19.23
N LYS A 103 -12.44 -12.25 -18.04
CA LYS A 103 -12.96 -12.94 -16.86
C LYS A 103 -14.46 -13.26 -16.94
N VAL A 104 -15.18 -12.74 -17.93
CA VAL A 104 -16.62 -13.01 -18.17
C VAL A 104 -16.77 -14.34 -18.88
#